data_AF-A0A5R9BCY8-F1
#
_entry.id   AF-A0A5R9BCY8-F1
#
_cell.length_a   1.000
_cell.length_b   1.000
_cell.length_c   1.000
_cell.angle_alpha   90.00
_cell.angle_beta   90.00
_cell.angle_gamma   90.00
#
_symmetry.space_group_name_H-M   'P 1'
#
loop_
_entity.id
_entity.type
_entity.pdbx_description
1 polymer ?
#
loop_
_entity_poly.entity_id
_entity_poly.type
_entity_poly.pdbx_seq_one_letter_code
_entity_poly.pdbx_strand_id
1 'polypeptide(L)'
;MIDARGQVKAYSGQGHFLGNMVAFLVVFGLLLASMVALNFWDLDAAWWPGLAFMALFTGSFLIAKEVIGVSDTLEQQDLHGEHGEPLDAMASREAESAAPRGERQPSDQR
;
A
#
# COMPACT_ATOMS: atom_id res chain seq x y z
N MET A 1 9.59 -3.07 6.61
CA MET A 1 9.78 -4.47 7.10
C MET A 1 9.96 -5.42 5.91
N ILE A 2 11.10 -6.12 5.83
CA ILE A 2 11.54 -6.93 4.68
C ILE A 2 11.15 -8.42 4.89
N ASP A 3 10.69 -9.13 3.84
CA ASP A 3 10.42 -10.59 3.89
C ASP A 3 11.73 -11.37 4.18
N ALA A 4 11.65 -12.61 4.67
CA ALA A 4 12.78 -13.53 4.84
C ALA A 4 13.64 -13.74 3.57
N ARG A 5 13.18 -13.22 2.42
CA ARG A 5 13.87 -13.20 1.12
C ARG A 5 14.45 -11.85 0.69
N GLY A 6 14.47 -10.83 1.57
CA GLY A 6 15.12 -9.55 1.26
C GLY A 6 14.27 -8.58 0.42
N GLN A 7 13.00 -8.91 0.12
CA GLN A 7 12.13 -8.08 -0.71
C GLN A 7 11.27 -7.10 0.10
N VAL A 8 11.04 -5.92 -0.45
CA VAL A 8 10.09 -4.93 0.10
C VAL A 8 8.70 -5.55 0.07
N LYS A 9 8.09 -5.75 1.23
CA LYS A 9 6.78 -6.38 1.36
C LYS A 9 5.72 -5.45 0.79
N ALA A 10 5.30 -5.68 -0.45
CA ALA A 10 4.17 -4.98 -1.05
C ALA A 10 2.89 -5.43 -0.34
N TYR A 11 2.35 -4.58 0.53
CA TYR A 11 1.11 -4.86 1.28
C TYR A 11 -0.17 -4.69 0.45
N SER A 12 -0.07 -4.32 -0.83
CA SER A 12 -1.21 -4.10 -1.74
C SER A 12 -1.85 -5.41 -2.26
N GLY A 13 -1.97 -6.44 -1.41
CA GLY A 13 -2.75 -7.65 -1.72
C GLY A 13 -1.98 -8.96 -1.90
N GLN A 14 -0.71 -9.03 -1.50
CA GLN A 14 0.00 -10.32 -1.44
C GLN A 14 -0.61 -11.23 -0.36
N GLY A 15 -1.51 -12.14 -0.77
CA GLY A 15 -2.15 -13.15 0.08
C GLY A 15 -3.65 -12.96 0.38
N HIS A 16 -4.28 -11.86 -0.06
CA HIS A 16 -5.69 -11.54 0.26
C HIS A 16 -6.60 -11.48 -0.99
N PHE A 17 -6.46 -12.44 -1.91
CA PHE A 17 -7.24 -12.50 -3.14
C PHE A 17 -8.76 -12.45 -2.89
N LEU A 18 -9.25 -13.25 -1.94
CA LEU A 18 -10.68 -13.34 -1.65
C LEU A 18 -11.24 -12.01 -1.11
N GLY A 19 -10.49 -11.33 -0.25
CA GLY A 19 -10.88 -10.01 0.27
C GLY A 19 -10.93 -8.95 -0.83
N ASN A 20 -9.92 -8.94 -1.71
CA ASN A 20 -9.89 -8.02 -2.85
C ASN A 20 -11.01 -8.32 -3.86
N MET A 21 -11.32 -9.60 -4.09
CA MET A 21 -12.41 -10.01 -4.96
C MET A 21 -13.77 -9.57 -4.42
N VAL A 22 -14.03 -9.75 -3.11
CA VAL A 22 -15.26 -9.28 -2.48
C VAL A 22 -15.37 -7.76 -2.55
N ALA A 23 -14.29 -7.05 -2.25
CA ALA A 23 -14.29 -5.59 -2.34
C ALA A 23 -14.54 -5.10 -3.77
N PHE A 24 -13.91 -5.74 -4.76
CA PHE A 24 -14.17 -5.48 -6.17
C PHE A 24 -15.65 -5.67 -6.52
N LEU A 25 -16.25 -6.81 -6.15
CA LEU A 25 -17.66 -7.09 -6.44
C LEU A 25 -18.61 -6.09 -5.79
N VAL A 26 -18.31 -5.65 -4.57
CA VAL A 26 -19.12 -4.64 -3.87
C VAL A 26 -19.05 -3.29 -4.58
N VAL A 27 -17.84 -2.80 -4.86
CA VAL A 27 -17.65 -1.51 -5.55
C VAL A 27 -18.24 -1.55 -6.97
N PHE A 28 -18.02 -2.66 -7.69
CA PHE A 28 -18.57 -2.86 -9.01
C PHE A 28 -20.10 -2.93 -8.99
N GLY A 29 -20.69 -3.62 -8.00
CA GLY A 29 -22.13 -3.67 -7.80
C GLY A 29 -22.75 -2.29 -7.55
N LEU A 30 -22.10 -1.44 -6.75
CA LEU A 30 -22.53 -0.05 -6.52
C LEU A 30 -22.46 0.80 -7.79
N LEU A 31 -21.40 0.63 -8.59
CA LEU A 31 -21.28 1.30 -9.88
C LEU A 31 -22.42 0.89 -10.83
N LEU A 32 -22.70 -0.40 -10.95
CA LEU A 32 -23.82 -0.89 -11.76
C LEU A 32 -25.17 -0.39 -11.23
N ALA A 33 -25.37 -0.39 -9.92
CA ALA A 33 -26.57 0.14 -9.29
C ALA A 33 -26.77 1.63 -9.62
N SER A 34 -25.68 2.42 -9.65
CA SER A 34 -25.74 3.84 -10.04
C SER A 34 -26.20 3.99 -11.50
N MET A 35 -25.69 3.17 -12.42
CA MET A 35 -26.13 3.16 -13.82
C MET A 35 -27.61 2.75 -13.95
N VAL A 36 -28.04 1.75 -13.18
CA VAL A 36 -29.44 1.32 -13.15
C VAL A 36 -30.35 2.42 -12.63
N ALA A 37 -29.93 3.18 -11.61
CA ALA A 37 -30.69 4.30 -11.09
C ALA A 37 -31.02 5.34 -12.18
N LEU A 38 -30.09 5.59 -13.12
CA LEU A 38 -30.32 6.50 -14.24
C LEU A 38 -31.42 6.04 -15.21
N ASN A 39 -31.73 4.73 -15.29
CA ASN A 39 -32.84 4.26 -16.13
C ASN A 39 -34.21 4.69 -15.62
N PHE A 40 -34.31 5.08 -14.34
CA PHE A 40 -35.53 5.61 -13.75
C PHE A 40 -35.60 7.14 -13.82
N TRP A 41 -34.66 7.78 -14.51
CA TRP A 41 -34.62 9.23 -14.62
C TRP A 41 -35.75 9.73 -15.52
N ASP A 42 -36.76 10.33 -14.91
CA ASP A 42 -37.89 10.99 -15.56
C ASP A 42 -37.95 12.47 -15.15
N LEU A 43 -38.47 13.36 -16.02
CA LEU A 43 -38.56 14.79 -15.74
C LEU A 43 -39.56 15.12 -14.62
N ASP A 44 -40.60 14.31 -14.46
CA ASP A 44 -41.61 14.51 -13.41
C ASP A 44 -41.10 14.12 -12.02
N ALA A 45 -40.04 13.29 -11.96
CA ALA A 45 -39.50 12.73 -10.72
C ALA A 45 -37.97 12.63 -10.71
N ALA A 46 -37.26 13.58 -11.34
CA ALA A 46 -35.80 13.50 -11.57
C ALA A 46 -34.95 13.45 -10.29
N TRP A 47 -35.46 14.03 -9.19
CA TRP A 47 -34.71 14.17 -7.95
C TRP A 47 -34.40 12.83 -7.27
N TRP A 48 -35.33 11.88 -7.26
CA TRP A 48 -35.12 10.59 -6.59
C TRP A 48 -34.06 9.72 -7.30
N PRO A 49 -34.15 9.47 -8.61
CA PRO A 49 -33.10 8.79 -9.38
C PRO A 49 -31.77 9.53 -9.32
N GLY A 50 -31.79 10.87 -9.38
CA GLY A 50 -30.57 11.67 -9.35
C GLY A 50 -29.83 11.63 -8.01
N LEU A 51 -30.55 11.73 -6.90
CA LEU A 51 -29.97 11.57 -5.56
C LEU A 51 -29.47 10.15 -5.32
N ALA A 52 -30.22 9.13 -5.77
CA ALA A 52 -29.80 7.74 -5.69
C ALA A 52 -28.51 7.51 -6.50
N PHE A 53 -28.44 8.03 -7.73
CA PHE A 53 -27.24 7.98 -8.56
C PHE A 53 -26.04 8.64 -7.85
N MET A 54 -26.20 9.87 -7.35
CA MET A 54 -25.14 10.58 -6.65
C MET A 54 -24.65 9.82 -5.42
N ALA A 55 -25.56 9.31 -4.59
CA ALA A 55 -25.22 8.55 -3.40
C ALA A 55 -24.49 7.23 -3.72
N LEU A 56 -24.99 6.47 -4.70
CA LEU A 56 -24.39 5.20 -5.12
C LEU A 56 -23.01 5.40 -5.75
N PHE A 57 -22.89 6.41 -6.61
CA PHE A 57 -21.64 6.76 -7.27
C PHE A 57 -20.61 7.26 -6.26
N THR A 58 -20.95 8.24 -5.42
CA THR A 58 -20.04 8.70 -4.35
C THR A 58 -19.68 7.57 -3.39
N GLY A 59 -20.66 6.72 -3.03
CA GLY A 59 -20.46 5.55 -2.19
C GLY A 59 -19.46 4.56 -2.79
N SER A 60 -19.49 4.30 -4.10
CA SER A 60 -18.52 3.41 -4.74
C SER A 60 -17.09 3.93 -4.62
N PHE A 61 -16.88 5.25 -4.74
CA PHE A 61 -15.57 5.86 -4.56
C PHE A 61 -15.10 5.85 -3.10
N LEU A 62 -15.97 6.18 -2.16
CA LEU A 62 -15.62 6.17 -0.73
C LEU A 62 -15.28 4.77 -0.25
N ILE A 63 -16.06 3.76 -0.64
CA ILE A 63 -15.80 2.37 -0.26
C ILE A 63 -14.51 1.88 -0.90
N ALA A 64 -14.27 2.16 -2.19
CA ALA A 64 -13.01 1.83 -2.83
C ALA A 64 -11.82 2.50 -2.12
N LYS A 65 -11.98 3.77 -1.74
CA LYS A 65 -10.97 4.51 -0.97
C LYS A 65 -10.71 3.89 0.39
N GLU A 66 -11.72 3.47 1.15
CA GLU A 66 -11.49 2.82 2.46
C GLU A 66 -10.83 1.44 2.32
N VAL A 67 -11.17 0.69 1.27
CA VAL A 67 -10.55 -0.62 1.00
C VAL A 67 -9.09 -0.48 0.57
N ILE A 68 -8.76 0.53 -0.25
CA ILE A 68 -7.41 0.71 -0.83
C ILE A 68 -6.53 1.65 0.03
N GLY A 69 -7.16 2.56 0.78
CA GLY A 69 -6.57 3.78 1.35
C GLY A 69 -5.83 3.66 2.68
N VAL A 70 -5.59 2.45 3.17
CA VAL A 70 -4.60 2.22 4.26
C VAL A 70 -3.21 1.89 3.68
N SER A 71 -3.01 2.13 2.38
CA SER A 71 -1.69 1.95 1.75
C SER A 71 -0.72 3.11 2.05
N ASP A 72 -1.23 4.29 2.41
CA ASP A 72 -0.46 5.52 2.56
C ASP A 72 -0.27 5.96 4.03
N THR A 73 -0.78 5.18 4.99
CA THR A 73 -0.36 5.29 6.41
C THR A 73 0.92 4.49 6.67
N LEU A 74 1.79 4.38 5.66
CA LEU A 74 3.21 4.24 5.93
C LEU A 74 3.63 5.54 6.64
N GLU A 75 3.35 5.61 7.95
CA GLU A 75 4.21 6.27 8.91
C GLU A 75 5.61 6.11 8.39
N GLN A 76 6.16 7.18 7.80
CA GLN A 76 7.57 7.52 7.77
C GLN A 76 8.47 6.31 8.05
N GLN A 77 8.36 5.25 7.24
CA GLN A 77 8.89 3.95 7.63
C GLN A 77 10.32 3.97 7.18
N ASP A 78 11.11 4.69 7.96
CA ASP A 78 12.51 4.40 8.22
C ASP A 78 13.33 4.18 6.94
N LEU A 79 13.15 5.05 5.94
CA LEU A 79 14.09 5.17 4.83
C LEU A 79 15.46 5.72 5.29
N HIS A 80 15.54 6.19 6.53
CA HIS A 80 16.78 6.52 7.23
C HIS A 80 17.01 5.50 8.35
N GLY A 81 17.30 4.25 7.95
CA GLY A 81 17.44 3.11 8.85
C GLY A 81 18.04 3.48 10.20
N GLU A 82 17.18 3.53 11.22
CA GLU A 82 17.56 3.94 12.57
C GLU A 82 18.62 2.99 13.19
N HIS A 83 18.79 1.80 12.61
CA HIS A 83 19.86 0.84 12.94
C HIS A 83 20.63 0.31 11.73
N GLY A 84 20.59 1.01 10.60
CA GLY A 84 21.48 0.72 9.48
C GLY A 84 22.80 1.42 9.74
N GLU A 85 23.85 0.68 10.10
CA GLU A 85 25.19 1.24 10.01
C GLU A 85 25.37 1.94 8.66
N PRO A 86 25.99 3.13 8.62
CA PRO A 86 26.17 3.84 7.37
C PRO A 86 26.80 2.91 6.34
N LEU A 87 26.37 2.97 5.08
CA LEU A 87 26.91 2.14 4.00
C LEU A 87 28.45 2.15 3.99
N ASP A 88 29.04 3.28 4.39
CA ASP A 88 30.46 3.47 4.57
C ASP A 88 31.07 2.56 5.64
N ALA A 89 30.37 2.31 6.75
CA ALA A 89 30.79 1.39 7.80
C ALA A 89 30.72 -0.08 7.35
N MET A 90 29.72 -0.45 6.55
CA MET A 90 29.66 -1.79 5.94
C MET A 90 30.78 -2.00 4.92
N ALA A 91 31.01 -1.01 4.05
CA ALA A 91 32.10 -1.02 3.07
C ALA A 91 33.48 -1.08 3.73
N SER A 92 33.65 -0.38 4.86
CA SER A 92 34.89 -0.40 5.64
C SER A 92 35.17 -1.78 6.25
N ARG A 93 34.14 -2.43 6.81
CA ARG A 93 34.26 -3.79 7.36
C ARG A 93 34.55 -4.84 6.29
N GLU A 94 33.92 -4.72 5.13
CA GLU A 94 34.16 -5.65 4.02
C GLU A 94 35.59 -5.50 3.48
N ALA A 95 36.07 -4.26 3.33
CA ALA A 95 37.47 -3.97 2.98
C ALA A 95 38.46 -4.49 4.04
N GLU A 96 38.15 -4.36 5.32
CA GLU A 96 38.97 -4.86 6.42
C GLU A 96 39.00 -6.39 6.49
N SER A 97 37.89 -7.05 6.17
CA SER A 97 37.79 -8.51 6.11
C SER A 97 38.57 -9.12 4.94
N ALA A 98 38.67 -8.39 3.83
CA ALA A 98 39.42 -8.76 2.63
C ALA A 98 40.92 -8.47 2.74
N ALA A 99 41.36 -7.70 3.74
CA ALA A 99 42.77 -7.37 3.93
C ALA A 99 43.61 -8.58 4.38
N PRO A 100 44.84 -8.75 3.83
CA PRO A 100 45.77 -9.80 4.25
C PRO A 100 46.08 -9.65 5.75
N ARG A 101 46.26 -10.78 6.44
CA ARG A 101 46.33 -10.86 7.92
C ARG A 101 47.30 -9.88 8.61
N GLY A 102 48.29 -9.33 7.90
CA GLY A 102 49.25 -8.36 8.43
C GLY A 102 48.80 -6.90 8.43
N GLU A 103 47.71 -6.55 7.75
CA GLU A 103 47.26 -5.15 7.54
C GLU A 103 45.93 -4.82 8.27
N ARG A 104 45.35 -5.79 8.99
CA ARG A 104 44.13 -5.58 9.77
C ARG A 104 44.42 -4.70 10.98
N GLN A 105 43.69 -3.62 11.16
CA GLN A 105 43.83 -2.79 12.35
C GLN A 105 43.27 -3.54 13.57
N PRO A 106 43.87 -3.39 14.75
CA PRO A 106 43.31 -3.96 15.96
C PRO A 106 42.01 -3.22 16.28
N SER A 107 40.89 -3.95 16.25
CA SER A 107 39.60 -3.43 16.67
C SER A 107 39.69 -2.91 18.11
N ASP A 108 39.67 -1.60 18.30
CA ASP A 108 39.62 -0.97 19.61
C ASP A 108 38.32 -1.40 20.30
N GLN A 109 38.45 -2.27 21.29
CA GLN A 109 37.38 -2.59 22.23
C GLN A 109 37.30 -1.46 23.26
N ARG A 110 36.29 -0.59 23.13
CA ARG A 110 35.76 0.21 24.23
C ARG A 110 34.24 0.23 24.20
#